data_AF-A0AAE7NTJ4-F1
#
_entry.id   AF-A0AAE7NTJ4-F1
#
_cell.length_a   1.000
_cell.length_b   1.000
_cell.length_c   1.000
_cell.angle_alpha   90.00
_cell.angle_beta   90.00
_cell.angle_gamma   90.00
#
_symmetry.space_group_name_H-M   'P 1'
#
loop_
_entity.id
_entity.type
_entity.pdbx_description
1 polymer ?
#
loop_
_entity_poly.entity_id
_entity_poly.type
_entity_poly.pdbx_seq_one_letter_code
_entity_poly.pdbx_strand_id
1 'polypeptide(L)' 'MAIASGVVAYTGTYTVDESTKTIHVSIEASSFPNLVGAPNQRRIVTSITDDELKFTNPRTPAGITLELVFKRAR' A
#
# COMPACT_ATOMS: atom_id res chain seq x y z
N MET A 1 -20.55 6.63 -9.57
CA MET A 1 -19.64 5.48 -9.75
C MET A 1 -18.38 6.03 -10.40
N ALA A 2 -17.26 6.11 -9.68
CA ALA A 2 -16.00 6.57 -10.25
C ALA A 2 -15.27 5.37 -10.86
N ILE A 3 -15.01 5.39 -12.17
CA ILE A 3 -14.22 4.38 -12.86
C ILE A 3 -12.84 4.98 -13.04
N ALA A 4 -11.87 4.53 -12.23
CA ALA A 4 -10.48 4.94 -12.38
C ALA A 4 -9.76 3.89 -13.24
N SER A 5 -9.36 4.29 -14.45
CA SER A 5 -8.56 3.44 -15.34
C SER A 5 -7.10 3.42 -14.90
N GLY A 6 -6.43 2.26 -14.98
CA GLY A 6 -5.04 2.10 -14.56
C GLY A 6 -4.80 1.99 -13.05
N VAL A 7 -5.83 1.66 -12.26
CA VAL A 7 -5.71 1.55 -10.80
C VAL A 7 -5.34 0.13 -10.37
N VAL A 8 -4.37 0.04 -9.45
CA VAL A 8 -4.12 -1.16 -8.66
C VAL A 8 -5.05 -1.12 -7.45
N ALA A 9 -6.19 -1.81 -7.55
CA ALA A 9 -7.11 -2.01 -6.44
C ALA A 9 -6.82 -3.35 -5.75
N TYR A 10 -6.81 -3.36 -4.42
CA TYR A 10 -6.76 -4.56 -3.60
C TYR A 10 -7.49 -4.36 -2.26
N THR A 11 -7.89 -5.47 -1.64
CA THR A 11 -8.53 -5.50 -0.31
C THR A 11 -7.90 -6.59 0.55
N GLY A 12 -8.03 -6.44 1.86
CA GLY A 12 -7.54 -7.35 2.88
C GLY A 12 -7.32 -6.63 4.21
N THR A 13 -6.38 -7.14 5.01
CA THR A 13 -6.07 -6.61 6.35
C THR A 13 -4.67 -6.00 6.38
N TYR A 14 -4.37 -5.25 7.44
CA TYR A 14 -3.03 -4.73 7.68
C TYR A 14 -2.71 -4.68 9.17
N THR A 15 -1.42 -4.73 9.48
CA THR A 15 -0.87 -4.39 10.79
C THR A 15 0.11 -3.23 10.66
N VAL A 16 0.29 -2.46 11.74
CA VAL A 16 1.23 -1.35 11.81
C VAL A 16 2.26 -1.66 12.90
N ASP A 17 3.53 -1.53 12.53
CA ASP A 17 4.63 -1.52 13.46
C ASP A 17 5.16 -0.09 13.57
N GLU A 18 4.85 0.56 14.70
CA GLU A 18 5.26 1.94 14.98
C GLU A 18 6.76 2.06 15.24
N SER A 19 7.39 1.02 15.80
CA SER A 19 8.82 1.03 16.13
C SER A 19 9.68 1.09 14.87
N THR A 20 9.27 0.36 13.83
CA THR A 20 9.95 0.34 12.54
C THR A 20 9.30 1.26 11.50
N LYS A 21 8.19 1.93 11.86
CA LYS A 21 7.39 2.80 10.99
C LYS A 21 6.94 2.09 9.72
N THR A 22 6.45 0.86 9.83
CA THR A 22 6.04 0.08 8.66
C THR A 22 4.64 -0.51 8.76
N ILE A 23 4.01 -0.65 7.59
CA ILE A 23 2.71 -1.28 7.43
C ILE A 23 2.95 -2.64 6.77
N HIS A 24 2.39 -3.70 7.36
CA HIS A 24 2.39 -5.04 6.79
C HIS A 24 0.99 -5.34 6.29
N VAL A 25 0.86 -5.53 4.98
CA VAL A 25 -0.45 -5.78 4.34
C VAL A 25 -0.62 -7.26 4.04
N SER A 26 -1.82 -7.78 4.34
CA SER A 26 -2.25 -9.11 3.91
C SER A 26 -3.32 -8.93 2.85
N ILE A 27 -2.97 -9.19 1.60
CA ILE A 27 -3.86 -8.98 0.45
C ILE A 27 -4.63 -10.26 0.15
N GLU A 28 -5.96 -10.15 0.20
CA GLU A 28 -6.92 -11.25 0.01
C GLU A 28 -7.55 -11.23 -1.39
N ALA A 29 -7.74 -10.05 -1.98
CA ALA A 29 -8.16 -9.89 -3.37
C ALA A 29 -7.49 -8.68 -4.02
N SER A 30 -7.17 -8.78 -5.31
CA SER A 30 -6.41 -7.77 -6.05
C SER A 30 -6.72 -7.81 -7.55
N SER A 31 -6.76 -6.63 -8.17
CA SER A 31 -6.73 -6.45 -9.63
C SER A 31 -5.41 -6.88 -10.27
N PHE A 32 -4.36 -7.05 -9.46
CA PHE A 32 -3.07 -7.64 -9.81
C PHE A 32 -2.91 -8.97 -9.04
N PRO A 33 -3.25 -10.12 -9.65
CA PRO A 33 -3.37 -11.40 -8.95
C PRO A 33 -2.10 -11.88 -8.24
N ASN A 34 -0.93 -11.51 -8.76
CA ASN A 34 0.37 -11.84 -8.17
C ASN A 34 0.62 -11.19 -6.79
N LEU A 35 -0.23 -10.26 -6.36
CA LEU A 35 -0.17 -9.66 -5.03
C LEU A 35 -0.95 -10.48 -3.99
N VAL A 36 -1.87 -11.37 -4.38
CA VAL A 36 -2.69 -12.14 -3.44
C VAL A 36 -1.84 -13.19 -2.73
N GLY A 37 -1.86 -13.21 -1.40
CA GLY A 37 -1.11 -14.18 -0.59
C GLY A 37 0.41 -14.05 -0.64
N ALA A 38 0.96 -13.02 -1.30
CA ALA A 38 2.41 -12.84 -1.36
C ALA A 38 2.96 -12.51 0.05
N PRO A 39 4.06 -13.16 0.49
CA PRO A 39 4.60 -12.98 1.83
C PRO A 39 5.29 -11.62 1.98
N ASN A 40 5.42 -11.16 3.24
CA ASN A 40 6.26 -10.01 3.61
C ASN A 40 5.95 -8.70 2.86
N GLN A 41 4.68 -8.45 2.52
CA GLN A 41 4.31 -7.20 1.88
C GLN A 41 4.39 -6.04 2.86
N ARG A 42 5.52 -5.34 2.79
CA ARG A 42 5.86 -4.23 3.68
C ARG A 42 5.74 -2.89 2.94
N ARG A 43 5.27 -1.87 3.64
CA ARG A 43 5.29 -0.47 3.23
C ARG A 43 6.04 0.35 4.27
N ILE A 44 6.93 1.24 3.84
CA ILE A 44 7.72 2.08 4.74
C ILE A 44 7.04 3.44 4.81
N VAL A 45 6.53 3.81 5.99
CA VAL A 45 5.89 5.11 6.20
C VAL A 45 6.96 6.19 6.20
N THR A 46 6.84 7.15 5.29
CA THR A 46 7.79 8.26 5.17
C THR A 46 7.27 9.54 5.83
N SER A 47 5.95 9.74 5.89
CA SER A 47 5.33 10.88 6.56
C SER A 47 3.85 10.62 6.87
N ILE A 48 3.37 11.15 8.01
CA ILE A 48 1.94 11.24 8.35
C ILE A 48 1.70 12.67 8.86
N THR A 49 0.69 13.33 8.32
CA THR A 49 0.17 14.61 8.78
C THR A 49 -1.35 14.54 8.94
N ASP A 50 -1.98 15.64 9.35
CA ASP A 50 -3.44 15.71 9.43
C ASP A 50 -4.09 15.53 8.05
N ASP A 51 -3.45 15.92 6.95
CA ASP A 51 -4.04 15.86 5.60
C ASP A 51 -3.46 14.76 4.70
N GLU A 52 -2.25 14.27 4.97
CA GLU A 52 -1.52 13.38 4.08
C GLU A 52 -0.89 12.17 4.79
N LEU A 53 -0.88 11.04 4.09
CA LEU A 53 -0.08 9.85 4.40
C LEU A 53 0.84 9.55 3.22
N LYS A 54 2.13 9.36 3.50
CA LYS A 54 3.14 8.98 2.51
C LYS A 54 3.82 7.68 2.91
N PHE A 55 3.95 6.76 1.96
CA PHE A 55 4.74 5.55 2.16
C PHE A 55 5.35 5.05 0.85
N THR A 56 6.41 4.25 0.98
CA THR A 56 7.04 3.57 -0.15
C THR A 56 6.78 2.07 -0.10
N ASN A 57 6.68 1.45 -1.28
CA ASN A 57 6.80 0.02 -1.49
C ASN A 57 8.13 -0.23 -2.22
N PRO A 58 9.22 -0.58 -1.52
CA PRO A 58 10.55 -0.66 -2.11
C PRO A 58 10.74 -1.86 -3.05
N ARG A 59 9.82 -2.85 -3.03
CA ARG A 59 9.94 -4.05 -3.84
C ARG A 59 8.59 -4.51 -4.35
N THR A 60 8.14 -3.87 -5.42
CA THR A 60 7.02 -4.40 -6.20
C THR A 60 7.41 -5.68 -6.95
N PRO A 61 6.42 -6.49 -7.38
CA PRO A 61 6.68 -7.60 -8.30
C PRO A 61 7.37 -7.19 -9.60
N ALA A 62 7.23 -5.93 -10.02
CA ALA A 62 7.88 -5.38 -11.22
C ALA A 62 9.33 -4.91 -10.97
N GLY A 63 9.87 -5.07 -9.76
CA GLY A 63 11.25 -4.67 -9.43
C GLY A 63 11.45 -3.16 -9.27
N ILE A 64 10.38 -2.37 -9.21
CA ILE A 64 10.42 -0.93 -9.00
C ILE A 64 10.01 -0.54 -7.57
N THR A 65 10.49 0.60 -7.11
CA THR A 65 9.98 1.27 -5.91
C THR A 65 8.74 2.09 -6.28
N LEU A 66 7.63 1.86 -5.58
CA LEU A 66 6.48 2.76 -5.65
C LEU A 66 6.53 3.76 -4.51
N GLU A 67 6.23 5.01 -4.83
CA GLU A 67 5.95 6.06 -3.86
C GLU A 67 4.46 6.36 -3.88
N LEU A 68 3.82 6.34 -2.73
CA LEU A 68 2.40 6.57 -2.61
C LEU A 68 2.13 7.75 -1.68
N VAL A 69 1.23 8.63 -2.12
CA VAL A 69 0.72 9.76 -1.36
C VAL A 69 -0.80 9.65 -1.32
N PHE A 70 -1.35 9.52 -0.11
CA PHE A 70 -2.77 9.52 0.14
C PHE A 70 -3.16 10.84 0.78
N LYS A 71 -4.26 11.43 0.31
CA LYS A 71 -4.91 12.57 0.97
C LYS A 71 -6.05 12.06 1.83
N ARG A 72 -6.25 12.67 3.00
CA ARG A 72 -7.40 12.37 3.85
C ARG A 72 -8.68 12.67 3.09
N ALA A 73 -9.55 11.67 2.99
CA ALA A 73 -10.91 11.88 2.47
C ALA A 73 -11.69 12.78 3.43
N ARG A 74 -12.55 13.64 2.90
CA ARG A 74 -13.43 14.53 3.67
C ARG A 74 -14.83 13.93 3.78
#